data_AF-A0A1C7LT98-F1
#
_entry.id   AF-A0A1C7LT98-F1
#
_cell.length_a   1.000
_cell.length_b   1.000
_cell.length_c   1.000
_cell.angle_alpha   90.00
_cell.angle_beta   90.00
_cell.angle_gamma   90.00
#
_symmetry.space_group_name_H-M   'P 1'
#
loop_
_entity.id
_entity.type
_entity.pdbx_description
1 polymer ?
#
loop_
_entity_poly.entity_id
_entity_poly.type
_entity_poly.pdbx_seq_one_letter_code
_entity_poly.pdbx_strand_id
1 'polypeptide(L)'
;MRARDANGNAEREMTIHQRNLVDTCFEEGQYESGISVLDQLRAQKYKPFPPHIRQLIYIALYPPPPLVDDNELEMAQLEPGSPSKLLFRQHKSSLSPSPQATSAAQNLLMAFARTNSPEALFRALPCYSTPGSACAAGGDDEDSYIARQALRIRNAKCFWDVLKEGFVLRTNDAAPTARPTGRGRRRVIIEDEVLPTYSDGEPSAVSEYAWSILDWGLTLMEIDEERTEMEGQPLHSPLLLSQIPPPRTAAGTRWDIAAPLDVVFYALQQQSDLRRRRMAVRLLALLINLTSTTLIDFPMFLSAITTRVSSLSLCDLTFLFTALPASKTIMQFNSRPKPQPRAQPRPVAGRRNQNREGSEHQLHSGPVKVSGAIGCAEDYPPHIFRSFDLVTRPNGSDTSSSLKALKMKAELVVTYGVLQRQAADPADKDEQWPGLLHDGKLKQALEAMFVLEGATSEDMVFVRQMRDTLLVMISMCVACLADYMECHRDHRLPS
;
A
#
# COMPACT_ATOMS: atom_id res chain seq x y z
N MET A 1 14.55 -2.62 24.96
CA MET A 1 13.09 -2.40 25.06
C MET A 1 12.80 -1.65 26.35
N ARG A 2 12.49 -0.36 26.26
CA ARG A 2 12.13 0.46 27.43
C ARG A 2 10.63 0.31 27.66
N ALA A 3 10.24 -0.03 28.90
CA ALA A 3 8.87 0.11 29.38
C ALA A 3 8.43 1.56 29.13
N ARG A 4 7.58 1.78 28.12
CA ARG A 4 7.00 3.07 27.81
C ARG A 4 5.92 3.34 28.85
N ASP A 5 6.03 4.51 29.47
CA ASP A 5 5.13 5.01 30.50
C ASP A 5 3.66 4.86 30.09
N ALA A 6 2.90 4.15 30.93
CA ALA A 6 1.45 3.96 30.80
C ALA A 6 0.64 5.27 30.99
N ASN A 7 1.30 6.40 31.20
CA ASN A 7 0.69 7.71 31.03
C ASN A 7 0.71 8.05 29.53
N GLY A 8 -0.33 7.60 28.82
CA GLY A 8 -0.62 7.99 27.46
C GLY A 8 -0.73 9.51 27.34
N ASN A 9 0.40 10.17 27.12
CA ASN A 9 0.44 11.58 26.76
C ASN A 9 -0.13 11.67 25.35
N ALA A 10 -1.45 11.79 25.27
CA ALA A 10 -2.14 12.14 24.04
C ALA A 10 -1.45 13.38 23.47
N GLU A 11 -0.98 13.27 22.22
CA GLU A 11 -0.35 14.39 21.52
C GLU A 11 -1.31 15.60 21.55
N ARG A 12 -0.81 16.77 21.93
CA ARG A 12 -1.59 18.01 22.04
C ARG A 12 -1.66 18.71 20.70
N GLU A 13 -2.76 19.37 20.37
CA GLU A 13 -2.84 20.18 19.15
C GLU A 13 -1.81 21.32 19.18
N MET A 14 -1.18 21.61 18.04
CA MET A 14 -0.32 22.80 17.90
C MET A 14 -1.09 24.07 18.24
N THR A 15 -0.45 25.00 18.94
CA THR A 15 -1.05 26.30 19.29
C THR A 15 -1.23 27.17 18.05
N ILE A 16 -2.19 28.10 18.06
CA ILE A 16 -2.43 29.03 16.94
C ILE A 16 -1.16 29.80 16.58
N HIS A 17 -0.39 30.26 17.57
CA HIS A 17 0.86 30.97 17.32
C HIS A 17 1.88 30.12 16.54
N GLN A 18 2.06 28.84 16.93
CA GLN A 18 2.93 27.92 16.21
C GLN A 18 2.46 27.67 14.77
N ARG A 19 1.14 27.64 14.55
CA ARG A 19 0.59 27.47 13.20
C ARG A 19 0.90 28.71 12.34
N ASN A 20 0.60 29.89 12.86
CA ASN A 20 0.78 31.16 12.16
C ASN A 20 2.24 31.41 11.75
N LEU A 21 3.23 30.92 12.51
CA LEU A 21 4.65 31.01 12.13
C LEU A 21 4.93 30.28 10.81
N VAL A 22 4.33 29.10 10.62
CA VAL A 22 4.50 28.30 9.40
C VAL A 22 3.65 28.88 8.27
N ASP A 23 2.41 29.29 8.57
CA ASP A 23 1.50 29.88 7.59
C ASP A 23 2.08 31.14 6.95
N THR A 24 2.67 32.04 7.76
CA THR A 24 3.32 33.27 7.26
C THR A 24 4.43 32.94 6.25
N CYS A 25 5.29 31.96 6.53
CA CYS A 25 6.34 31.55 5.60
C CYS A 25 5.78 30.99 4.29
N PHE A 26 4.71 30.18 4.36
CA PHE A 26 4.09 29.58 3.19
C PHE A 26 3.27 30.57 2.35
N GLU A 27 2.66 31.58 2.97
CA GLU A 27 2.00 32.71 2.30
C GLU A 27 3.00 33.55 1.51
N GLU A 28 4.19 33.78 2.07
CA GLU A 28 5.28 34.52 1.41
C GLU A 28 6.02 33.71 0.34
N GLY A 29 5.69 32.43 0.15
CA GLY A 29 6.39 31.53 -0.78
C GLY A 29 7.77 31.06 -0.29
N GLN A 30 8.11 31.32 0.99
CA GLN A 30 9.36 30.87 1.61
C GLN A 30 9.23 29.44 2.14
N TYR A 31 9.03 28.48 1.23
CA TYR A 31 8.72 27.10 1.57
C TYR A 31 9.81 26.43 2.41
N GLU A 32 11.09 26.66 2.11
CA GLU A 32 12.23 26.10 2.85
C GLU A 32 12.26 26.60 4.29
N SER A 33 12.03 27.90 4.50
CA SER A 33 11.94 28.50 5.83
C SER A 33 10.77 27.91 6.62
N GLY A 34 9.59 27.83 5.99
CA GLY A 34 8.40 27.25 6.62
C GLY A 34 8.58 25.77 7.00
N ILE A 35 9.21 24.98 6.12
CA ILE A 35 9.58 23.59 6.39
C ILE A 35 10.57 23.50 7.55
N SER A 36 11.59 24.38 7.60
CA SER A 36 12.56 24.42 8.70
C SER A 36 11.91 24.77 10.03
N VAL A 37 11.01 25.77 10.06
CA VAL A 37 10.23 26.12 11.26
C VAL A 37 9.38 24.94 11.71
N LEU A 38 8.70 24.25 10.76
CA LEU A 38 7.87 23.09 11.07
C LEU A 38 8.70 21.90 11.61
N ASP A 39 9.93 21.69 11.14
CA ASP A 39 10.85 20.70 11.71
C ASP A 39 11.30 21.07 13.13
N GLN A 40 11.53 22.35 13.41
CA GLN A 40 11.85 22.82 14.76
C GLN A 40 10.67 22.66 15.74
N LEU A 41 9.45 22.79 15.23
CA LEU A 41 8.21 22.60 16.00
C LEU A 41 7.83 21.13 16.18
N ARG A 42 8.45 20.23 15.41
CA ARG A 42 8.21 18.78 15.49
C ARG A 42 8.63 18.27 16.87
N ALA A 43 7.65 17.78 17.62
CA ALA A 43 7.90 17.13 18.88
C ALA A 43 6.86 16.03 19.12
N GLN A 44 7.26 14.96 19.80
CA GLN A 44 6.38 13.83 20.15
C GLN A 44 5.17 14.23 21.01
N LYS A 45 5.17 15.45 21.56
CA LYS A 45 4.10 15.97 22.41
C LYS A 45 3.01 16.71 21.64
N TYR A 46 3.26 17.10 20.37
CA TYR A 46 2.33 17.92 19.60
C TYR A 46 1.89 17.21 18.32
N LYS A 47 0.60 17.22 18.02
CA LYS A 47 0.03 16.77 16.75
C LYS A 47 0.35 17.81 15.69
N PRO A 48 0.93 17.42 14.55
CA PRO A 48 1.12 18.34 13.45
C PRO A 48 -0.25 18.79 12.91
N PHE A 49 -0.33 20.05 12.50
CA PHE A 49 -1.55 20.60 11.95
C PHE A 49 -1.86 19.98 10.56
N PRO A 50 -3.02 19.35 10.34
CA PRO A 50 -3.28 18.60 9.10
C PRO A 50 -3.11 19.39 7.79
N PRO A 51 -3.50 20.68 7.69
CA PRO A 51 -3.19 21.52 6.52
C PRO A 51 -1.70 21.61 6.20
N HIS A 52 -0.83 21.75 7.21
CA HIS A 52 0.62 21.81 7.00
C HIS A 52 1.16 20.50 6.44
N ILE A 53 0.67 19.35 6.96
CA ILE A 53 1.04 18.04 6.41
C ILE A 53 0.56 17.89 4.96
N ARG A 54 -0.65 18.36 4.61
CA ARG A 54 -1.11 18.36 3.21
C ARG A 54 -0.22 19.22 2.32
N GLN A 55 0.14 20.42 2.76
CA GLN A 55 1.04 21.30 2.02
C GLN A 55 2.42 20.67 1.82
N LEU A 56 2.98 20.01 2.86
CA LEU A 56 4.23 19.24 2.73
C LEU A 56 4.11 18.13 1.69
N ILE A 57 3.01 17.35 1.71
CA ILE A 57 2.78 16.30 0.72
C ILE A 57 2.70 16.89 -0.68
N TYR A 58 1.98 18.00 -0.87
CA TYR A 58 1.91 18.68 -2.16
C TYR A 58 3.29 19.17 -2.64
N ILE A 59 4.08 19.81 -1.76
CA ILE A 59 5.44 20.26 -2.07
C ILE A 59 6.34 19.08 -2.45
N ALA A 60 6.22 17.96 -1.73
CA ALA A 60 6.99 16.75 -1.95
C ALA A 60 6.62 16.00 -3.24
N LEU A 61 5.37 16.14 -3.72
CA LEU A 61 4.88 15.65 -5.01
C LEU A 61 5.20 16.58 -6.19
N TYR A 62 5.67 17.81 -5.91
CA TYR A 62 5.87 18.80 -6.96
C TYR A 62 7.02 18.36 -7.88
N PRO A 63 6.78 18.21 -9.19
CA PRO A 63 7.81 17.76 -10.13
C PRO A 63 8.96 18.78 -10.22
N PRO A 64 10.23 18.34 -10.39
CA PRO A 64 11.37 19.23 -10.63
C PRO A 64 11.23 19.93 -11.99
N PRO A 65 11.93 21.06 -12.21
CA PRO A 65 11.88 21.74 -13.48
C PRO A 65 12.36 20.83 -14.58
N PRO A 66 11.71 20.85 -15.77
CA PRO A 66 12.29 20.18 -16.93
C PRO A 66 13.71 20.73 -17.08
N LEU A 67 14.64 19.86 -17.47
CA LEU A 67 15.97 20.29 -17.85
C LEU A 67 15.78 21.14 -19.10
N VAL A 68 15.68 22.45 -18.91
CA VAL A 68 15.53 23.40 -20.01
C VAL A 68 16.80 23.27 -20.82
N ASP A 69 16.65 22.94 -22.10
CA ASP A 69 17.77 22.96 -23.03
C ASP A 69 18.29 24.40 -23.04
N ASP A 70 19.60 24.62 -22.84
CA ASP A 70 20.19 25.95 -22.64
C ASP A 70 19.76 26.96 -23.73
N ASN A 71 19.43 26.44 -24.91
CA ASN A 71 18.87 27.16 -26.05
C ASN A 71 17.53 27.88 -25.79
N GLU A 72 16.60 27.30 -25.00
CA GLU A 72 15.31 27.95 -24.68
C GLU A 72 15.48 29.10 -23.68
N LEU A 73 16.45 29.00 -22.77
CA LEU A 73 16.81 30.07 -21.85
C LEU A 73 17.40 31.26 -22.60
N GLU A 74 18.22 31.03 -23.63
CA GLU A 74 18.71 32.10 -24.50
C GLU A 74 17.58 32.73 -25.33
N MET A 75 16.68 31.92 -25.90
CA MET A 75 15.56 32.44 -26.68
C MET A 75 14.60 33.29 -25.83
N ALA A 76 14.37 32.90 -24.57
CA ALA A 76 13.55 33.65 -23.63
C ALA A 76 14.20 34.99 -23.17
N GLN A 77 15.53 35.13 -23.27
CA GLN A 77 16.23 36.38 -22.98
C GLN A 77 16.17 37.38 -24.14
N LEU A 78 15.96 36.89 -25.36
CA LEU A 78 15.96 37.71 -26.58
C LEU A 78 14.60 38.35 -26.90
N GLU A 79 13.51 37.97 -26.23
CA GLU A 79 12.23 38.67 -26.39
C GLU A 79 12.17 39.92 -25.49
N PRO A 80 12.18 41.16 -26.04
CA PRO A 80 12.00 42.39 -25.28
C PRO A 80 10.56 42.50 -24.75
N GLY A 81 10.29 41.81 -23.65
CA GLY A 81 9.02 41.86 -22.94
C GLY A 81 8.89 43.14 -22.12
N SER A 82 7.69 43.72 -22.11
CA SER A 82 7.33 44.83 -21.22
C SER A 82 7.68 44.49 -19.75
N PRO A 83 8.28 45.41 -18.98
CA PRO A 83 8.74 45.15 -17.61
C PRO A 83 7.63 44.66 -16.66
N SER A 84 6.37 45.02 -16.90
CA SER A 84 5.24 44.51 -16.13
C SER A 84 5.00 43.00 -16.32
N LYS A 85 5.34 42.44 -17.48
CA LYS A 85 5.25 40.99 -17.73
C LYS A 85 6.39 40.23 -17.04
N LEU A 86 7.57 40.86 -16.92
CA LEU A 86 8.72 40.27 -16.21
C LEU A 86 8.45 40.13 -14.71
N LEU A 87 7.91 41.19 -14.07
CA LEU A 87 7.54 41.14 -12.65
C LEU A 87 6.46 40.09 -12.37
N PHE A 88 5.44 40.02 -13.22
CA PHE A 88 4.39 39.00 -13.08
C PHE A 88 4.93 37.58 -13.21
N ARG A 89 5.88 37.33 -14.12
CA ARG A 89 6.55 36.04 -14.27
C ARG A 89 7.39 35.70 -13.02
N GLN A 90 8.13 36.67 -12.48
CA GLN A 90 8.93 36.50 -11.26
C GLN A 90 8.07 36.16 -10.03
N HIS A 91 6.96 36.87 -9.82
CA HIS A 91 6.04 36.58 -8.72
C HIS A 91 5.36 35.21 -8.83
N LYS A 92 5.10 34.73 -10.06
CA LYS A 92 4.56 33.37 -10.25
C LYS A 92 5.60 32.29 -9.99
N SER A 93 6.84 32.51 -10.41
CA SER A 93 7.93 31.55 -10.15
C SER A 93 8.26 31.43 -8.67
N SER A 94 8.14 32.52 -7.89
CA SER A 94 8.42 32.48 -6.45
C SER A 94 7.39 31.69 -5.64
N LEU A 95 6.20 31.44 -6.20
CA LEU A 95 5.15 30.64 -5.55
C LEU A 95 5.20 29.15 -5.93
N SER A 96 6.11 28.75 -6.81
CA SER A 96 6.30 27.33 -7.16
C SER A 96 7.31 26.70 -6.20
N PRO A 97 7.04 25.52 -5.63
CA PRO A 97 8.02 24.83 -4.81
C PRO A 97 9.34 24.60 -5.56
N SER A 98 10.44 24.96 -4.91
CA SER A 98 11.79 24.71 -5.43
C SER A 98 12.16 23.22 -5.26
N PRO A 99 13.15 22.70 -6.02
CA PRO A 99 13.67 21.35 -5.78
C PRO A 99 14.21 21.17 -4.35
N GLN A 100 14.76 22.23 -3.76
CA GLN A 100 15.25 22.20 -2.37
C GLN A 100 14.08 22.08 -1.40
N ALA A 101 12.99 22.83 -1.60
CA ALA A 101 11.77 22.70 -0.80
C ALA A 101 11.16 21.30 -0.93
N THR A 102 11.10 20.74 -2.15
CA THR A 102 10.62 19.36 -2.39
C THR A 102 11.43 18.34 -1.60
N SER A 103 12.76 18.38 -1.68
CA SER A 103 13.62 17.46 -0.92
C SER A 103 13.51 17.65 0.59
N ALA A 104 13.44 18.91 1.06
CA ALA A 104 13.26 19.22 2.48
C ALA A 104 11.91 18.70 3.01
N ALA A 105 10.83 18.84 2.23
CA ALA A 105 9.51 18.32 2.59
C ALA A 105 9.50 16.79 2.68
N GLN A 106 10.13 16.09 1.73
CA GLN A 106 10.27 14.64 1.76
C GLN A 106 11.02 14.16 3.02
N ASN A 107 12.13 14.81 3.36
CA ASN A 107 12.90 14.51 4.56
C ASN A 107 12.09 14.76 5.83
N LEU A 108 11.37 15.89 5.90
CA LEU A 108 10.54 16.24 7.05
C LEU A 108 9.37 15.28 7.23
N LEU A 109 8.70 14.85 6.15
CA LEU A 109 7.63 13.84 6.22
C LEU A 109 8.13 12.53 6.84
N MET A 110 9.31 12.04 6.42
CA MET A 110 9.94 10.87 7.02
C MET A 110 10.36 11.10 8.48
N ALA A 111 10.79 12.32 8.83
CA ALA A 111 11.11 12.68 10.21
C ALA A 111 9.85 12.71 11.10
N PHE A 112 8.72 13.19 10.57
CA PHE A 112 7.41 13.14 11.21
C PHE A 112 6.97 11.70 11.46
N ALA A 113 7.13 10.79 10.49
CA ALA A 113 6.80 9.38 10.66
C ALA A 113 7.53 8.71 11.84
N ARG A 114 8.73 9.19 12.17
CA ARG A 114 9.53 8.67 13.31
C ARG A 114 9.18 9.30 14.66
N THR A 115 8.47 10.43 14.67
CA THR A 115 8.26 11.23 15.89
C THR A 115 6.82 11.40 16.30
N ASN A 116 5.89 11.31 15.36
CA ASN A 116 4.46 11.49 15.60
C ASN A 116 3.69 10.19 15.37
N SER A 117 2.49 10.14 15.94
CA SER A 117 1.61 8.99 15.72
C SER A 117 1.16 8.90 14.26
N PRO A 118 1.05 7.68 13.68
CA PRO A 118 0.52 7.49 12.33
C PRO A 118 -0.87 8.11 12.16
N GLU A 119 -1.74 7.95 13.16
CA GLU A 119 -3.10 8.52 13.15
C GLU A 119 -3.08 10.05 13.02
N ALA A 120 -2.22 10.76 13.77
CA ALA A 120 -2.16 12.23 13.69
C ALA A 120 -1.73 12.72 12.30
N LEU A 121 -0.82 12.00 11.64
CA LEU A 121 -0.35 12.31 10.29
C LEU A 121 -1.39 11.96 9.23
N PHE A 122 -2.06 10.80 9.36
CA PHE A 122 -3.07 10.35 8.40
C PHE A 122 -4.34 11.21 8.37
N ARG A 123 -4.62 12.00 9.40
CA ARG A 123 -5.72 13.01 9.37
C ARG A 123 -5.54 14.05 8.28
N ALA A 124 -4.34 14.21 7.74
CA ALA A 124 -4.08 15.09 6.61
C ALA A 124 -4.54 14.49 5.27
N LEU A 125 -4.58 13.16 5.17
CA LEU A 125 -4.91 12.43 3.96
C LEU A 125 -6.43 12.25 3.80
N PRO A 126 -6.90 12.08 2.55
CA PRO A 126 -8.27 11.64 2.32
C PRO A 126 -8.49 10.25 2.91
N CYS A 127 -9.69 9.99 3.44
CA CYS A 127 -10.10 8.67 3.91
C CYS A 127 -11.57 8.47 3.59
N TYR A 128 -11.97 7.21 3.38
CA TYR A 128 -13.39 6.89 3.23
C TYR A 128 -14.07 7.14 4.58
N SER A 129 -14.76 8.28 4.68
CA SER A 129 -15.38 8.70 5.93
C SER A 129 -16.43 7.67 6.35
N THR A 130 -16.37 7.24 7.60
CA THR A 130 -17.50 6.56 8.23
C THR A 130 -18.69 7.52 8.23
N PRO A 131 -19.88 7.11 7.76
CA PRO A 131 -21.05 7.98 7.73
C PRO A 131 -21.32 8.53 9.14
N GLY A 132 -21.15 9.84 9.32
CA GLY A 132 -21.24 10.52 10.62
C GLY A 132 -19.98 11.28 11.03
N SER A 133 -18.81 10.95 10.45
CA SER A 133 -17.60 11.74 10.60
C SER A 133 -17.59 12.88 9.57
N ALA A 134 -18.51 13.84 9.75
CA ALA A 134 -18.39 15.10 9.05
C ALA A 134 -17.18 15.83 9.66
N CYS A 135 -15.98 15.59 9.11
CA CYS A 135 -14.82 16.42 9.39
C CYS A 135 -15.26 17.86 9.15
N ALA A 136 -15.46 18.61 10.23
CA ALA A 136 -16.00 19.94 10.21
C ALA A 136 -15.25 20.71 9.13
N ALA A 137 -15.95 21.09 8.07
CA ALA A 137 -15.44 22.00 7.06
C ALA A 137 -15.35 23.38 7.72
N GLY A 138 -14.39 23.52 8.63
CA GLY A 138 -13.95 24.82 9.11
C GLY A 138 -13.52 25.59 7.87
N GLY A 139 -14.19 26.71 7.63
CA GLY A 139 -13.83 27.69 6.62
C GLY A 139 -12.59 28.44 7.08
N ASP A 140 -11.47 27.71 7.19
CA ASP A 140 -10.17 28.36 7.24
C ASP A 140 -9.98 28.96 5.84
N ASP A 141 -10.03 30.29 5.76
CA ASP A 141 -9.66 31.04 4.57
C ASP A 141 -8.17 30.77 4.30
N GLU A 142 -7.92 29.75 3.47
CA GLU A 142 -6.57 29.33 3.10
C GLU A 142 -6.01 30.33 2.07
N ASP A 143 -5.44 31.42 2.58
CA ASP A 143 -4.94 32.55 1.78
C ASP A 143 -3.68 32.20 0.95
N SER A 144 -2.86 31.27 1.43
CA SER A 144 -1.61 30.91 0.74
C SER A 144 -1.87 30.15 -0.57
N TYR A 145 -1.00 30.38 -1.57
CA TYR A 145 -1.07 29.66 -2.84
C TYR A 145 -0.97 28.14 -2.64
N ILE A 146 -0.04 27.70 -1.81
CA ILE A 146 0.23 26.28 -1.57
C ILE A 146 -0.89 25.60 -0.81
N ALA A 147 -1.55 26.31 0.13
CA ALA A 147 -2.71 25.79 0.85
C ALA A 147 -3.85 25.45 -0.12
N ARG A 148 -4.20 26.40 -1.00
CA ARG A 148 -5.21 26.19 -2.05
C ARG A 148 -4.90 25.02 -2.97
N GLN A 149 -3.63 24.82 -3.34
CA GLN A 149 -3.23 23.67 -4.15
C GLN A 149 -3.31 22.36 -3.36
N ALA A 150 -2.90 22.38 -2.09
CA ALA A 150 -2.94 21.21 -1.20
C ALA A 150 -4.37 20.76 -0.87
N LEU A 151 -5.40 21.61 -1.03
CA LEU A 151 -6.81 21.19 -0.94
C LEU A 151 -7.18 20.09 -1.95
N ARG A 152 -6.45 19.97 -3.07
CA ARG A 152 -6.63 18.85 -4.01
C ARG A 152 -6.43 17.49 -3.33
N ILE A 153 -5.50 17.40 -2.37
CA ILE A 153 -5.26 16.18 -1.57
C ILE A 153 -6.48 15.87 -0.69
N ARG A 154 -7.04 16.90 -0.04
CA ARG A 154 -8.25 16.75 0.77
C ARG A 154 -9.45 16.30 -0.06
N ASN A 155 -9.53 16.76 -1.31
CA ASN A 155 -10.64 16.48 -2.22
C ASN A 155 -10.46 15.15 -2.99
N ALA A 156 -9.29 14.52 -2.94
CA ALA A 156 -9.08 13.20 -3.48
C ALA A 156 -9.93 12.16 -2.73
N LYS A 157 -10.30 11.06 -3.38
CA LYS A 157 -11.17 10.05 -2.74
C LYS A 157 -10.41 9.22 -1.71
N CYS A 158 -9.15 8.92 -2.00
CA CYS A 158 -8.27 8.12 -1.16
C CYS A 158 -6.80 8.43 -1.43
N PHE A 159 -5.93 7.95 -0.55
CA PHE A 159 -4.48 8.10 -0.66
C PHE A 159 -3.94 7.60 -2.00
N TRP A 160 -4.51 6.52 -2.55
CA TRP A 160 -4.06 5.95 -3.83
C TRP A 160 -4.27 6.89 -5.02
N ASP A 161 -5.30 7.75 -4.99
CA ASP A 161 -5.53 8.74 -6.04
C ASP A 161 -4.50 9.87 -6.02
N VAL A 162 -3.95 10.18 -4.84
CA VAL A 162 -2.90 11.19 -4.66
C VAL A 162 -1.58 10.74 -5.30
N LEU A 163 -1.37 9.42 -5.42
CA LEU A 163 -0.15 8.85 -6.00
C LEU A 163 -0.16 8.81 -7.52
N LYS A 164 -1.34 8.89 -8.17
CA LYS A 164 -1.48 8.70 -9.62
C LYS A 164 -0.72 9.75 -10.43
N GLU A 165 -0.31 9.35 -11.62
CA GLU A 165 0.23 10.27 -12.60
C GLU A 165 -0.75 11.41 -12.91
N GLY A 166 -0.23 12.63 -13.03
CA GLY A 166 -1.02 13.83 -13.28
C GLY A 166 -1.75 14.40 -12.06
N PHE A 167 -1.61 13.82 -10.86
CA PHE A 167 -2.24 14.39 -9.66
C PHE A 167 -1.71 15.79 -9.32
N VAL A 168 -0.39 15.99 -9.38
CA VAL A 168 0.25 17.31 -9.32
C VAL A 168 0.87 17.62 -10.68
N LEU A 169 0.48 18.75 -11.26
CA LEU A 169 0.99 19.25 -12.54
C LEU A 169 1.70 20.58 -12.30
N ARG A 170 2.75 20.89 -13.08
CA ARG A 170 3.33 22.23 -13.06
C ARG A 170 2.34 23.19 -13.70
N THR A 171 2.12 24.32 -13.06
CA THR A 171 1.23 25.38 -13.55
C THR A 171 1.65 25.90 -14.95
N ASN A 172 2.93 25.75 -15.32
CA ASN A 172 3.45 26.18 -16.61
C ASN A 172 3.21 25.17 -17.76
N ASP A 173 2.96 23.90 -17.43
CA ASP A 173 2.79 22.84 -18.43
C ASP A 173 1.34 22.78 -18.95
N ALA A 174 0.41 23.43 -18.24
CA ALA A 174 -0.91 23.73 -18.76
C ALA A 174 -0.78 24.83 -19.82
N ALA A 175 -0.49 24.42 -21.06
CA ALA A 175 -0.56 25.30 -22.22
C ALA A 175 -1.87 26.11 -22.12
N PRO A 176 -1.84 27.45 -22.27
CA PRO A 176 -3.02 28.28 -22.13
C PRO A 176 -3.99 27.88 -23.23
N THR A 177 -4.92 26.98 -22.91
CA THR A 177 -6.06 26.70 -23.77
C THR A 177 -6.86 27.99 -23.77
N ALA A 178 -6.80 28.69 -24.90
CA ALA A 178 -7.52 29.94 -25.10
C ALA A 178 -9.01 29.65 -24.89
N ARG A 179 -9.50 29.85 -23.67
CA ARG A 179 -10.93 29.74 -23.37
C ARG A 179 -11.61 30.75 -24.29
N PRO A 180 -12.53 30.34 -25.17
CA PRO A 180 -13.25 31.28 -26.01
C PRO A 180 -13.97 32.25 -25.08
N THR A 181 -13.69 33.54 -25.26
CA THR A 181 -14.21 34.66 -24.48
C THR A 181 -15.71 34.84 -24.78
N GLY A 182 -16.52 33.91 -24.28
CA GLY A 182 -17.98 33.97 -24.28
C GLY A 182 -18.45 34.93 -23.18
N ARG A 183 -18.66 36.18 -23.56
CA ARG A 183 -19.21 37.25 -22.71
C ARG A 183 -20.63 36.88 -22.26
N GLY A 184 -20.79 36.54 -20.99
CA GLY A 184 -22.05 36.71 -20.27
C GLY A 184 -22.77 35.44 -19.84
N ARG A 185 -22.48 34.98 -18.62
CA ARG A 185 -23.49 34.89 -17.55
C ARG A 185 -22.82 34.50 -16.25
N ARG A 186 -23.04 35.33 -15.23
CA ARG A 186 -22.71 35.08 -13.83
C ARG A 186 -23.49 33.85 -13.36
N ARG A 187 -22.90 32.67 -13.48
CA ARG A 187 -23.26 31.48 -12.72
C ARG A 187 -22.01 31.06 -11.95
N VAL A 188 -22.24 30.63 -10.72
CA VAL A 188 -21.26 30.00 -9.83
C VAL A 188 -20.73 28.77 -10.58
N ILE A 189 -19.60 28.94 -11.26
CA ILE A 189 -18.89 27.90 -11.99
C ILE A 189 -17.94 27.30 -10.98
N ILE A 190 -18.30 26.13 -10.45
CA ILE A 190 -17.32 25.14 -10.03
C ILE A 190 -16.52 24.85 -11.30
N GLU A 191 -15.25 25.20 -11.30
CA GLU A 191 -14.36 25.03 -12.43
C GLU A 191 -14.29 23.56 -12.82
N ASP A 192 -15.06 23.16 -13.83
CA ASP A 192 -14.78 21.96 -14.62
C ASP A 192 -13.48 22.25 -15.38
N GLU A 193 -12.38 21.88 -14.73
CA GLU A 193 -11.02 21.91 -15.22
C GLU A 193 -10.97 21.01 -16.46
N VAL A 194 -11.05 21.61 -17.66
CA VAL A 194 -10.87 20.91 -18.94
C VAL A 194 -9.45 20.36 -18.97
N LEU A 195 -9.31 19.10 -18.56
CA LEU A 195 -8.04 18.37 -18.53
C LEU A 195 -7.48 18.32 -19.96
N PRO A 196 -6.20 18.67 -20.17
CA PRO A 196 -5.57 18.61 -21.48
C PRO A 196 -5.63 17.18 -22.04
N THR A 197 -5.69 17.06 -23.35
CA THR A 197 -5.73 15.80 -24.09
C THR A 197 -4.40 15.06 -23.89
N TYR A 198 -4.25 14.37 -22.76
CA TYR A 198 -3.13 13.47 -22.50
C TYR A 198 -3.16 12.35 -23.54
N SER A 199 -1.97 11.83 -23.87
CA SER A 199 -1.78 10.58 -24.59
C SER A 199 -2.81 9.55 -24.14
N ASP A 200 -3.44 8.84 -25.07
CA ASP A 200 -4.57 7.90 -24.88
C ASP A 200 -4.22 6.66 -24.03
N GLY A 201 -3.16 6.73 -23.23
CA GLY A 201 -2.73 5.71 -22.28
C GLY A 201 -3.41 5.88 -20.93
N GLU A 202 -3.70 4.76 -20.28
CA GLU A 202 -4.15 4.74 -18.90
C GLU A 202 -3.06 5.38 -18.00
N PRO A 203 -3.41 6.34 -17.12
CA PRO A 203 -2.43 7.00 -16.27
C PRO A 203 -1.73 5.99 -15.36
N SER A 204 -0.43 6.13 -15.18
CA SER A 204 0.32 5.26 -14.27
C SER A 204 -0.27 5.28 -12.86
N ALA A 205 -0.33 4.10 -12.24
CA ALA A 205 -0.82 3.93 -10.86
C ALA A 205 0.00 4.75 -9.84
N VAL A 206 1.29 4.98 -10.12
CA VAL A 206 2.17 5.83 -9.31
C VAL A 206 2.96 6.78 -10.22
N SER A 207 2.83 8.08 -9.98
CA SER A 207 3.63 9.14 -10.59
C SER A 207 5.11 8.97 -10.26
N GLU A 208 5.98 9.36 -11.20
CA GLU A 208 7.44 9.33 -11.01
C GLU A 208 7.90 10.12 -9.77
N TYR A 209 7.14 11.13 -9.36
CA TYR A 209 7.45 11.97 -8.20
C TYR A 209 6.73 11.55 -6.91
N ALA A 210 5.85 10.53 -6.98
CA ALA A 210 5.06 10.07 -5.84
C ALA A 210 5.70 8.92 -5.04
N TRP A 211 6.83 8.36 -5.49
CA TRP A 211 7.49 7.25 -4.82
C TRP A 211 7.93 7.54 -3.38
N SER A 212 8.40 8.77 -3.11
CA SER A 212 8.77 9.20 -1.76
C SER A 212 7.56 9.28 -0.82
N ILE A 213 6.40 9.67 -1.34
CA ILE A 213 5.13 9.73 -0.60
C ILE A 213 4.57 8.32 -0.37
N LEU A 214 4.68 7.42 -1.35
CA LEU A 214 4.34 6.02 -1.16
C LEU A 214 5.20 5.41 -0.04
N ASP A 215 6.52 5.61 -0.07
CA ASP A 215 7.45 5.12 0.96
C ASP A 215 7.06 5.61 2.35
N TRP A 216 6.78 6.92 2.48
CA TRP A 216 6.30 7.54 3.71
C TRP A 216 4.98 6.95 4.20
N GLY A 217 3.99 6.81 3.31
CA GLY A 217 2.69 6.23 3.63
C GLY A 217 2.80 4.78 4.11
N LEU A 218 3.64 3.96 3.45
CA LEU A 218 3.91 2.58 3.86
C LEU A 218 4.57 2.51 5.24
N THR A 219 5.55 3.39 5.52
CA THR A 219 6.18 3.45 6.84
C THR A 219 5.17 3.76 7.94
N LEU A 220 4.22 4.66 7.70
CA LEU A 220 3.17 4.96 8.66
C LEU A 220 2.20 3.79 8.88
N MET A 221 1.80 3.09 7.82
CA MET A 221 0.93 1.91 7.91
C MET A 221 1.62 0.74 8.63
N GLU A 222 2.94 0.56 8.44
CA GLU A 222 3.71 -0.45 9.17
C GLU A 222 3.80 -0.15 10.66
N ILE A 223 4.08 1.11 11.03
CA ILE A 223 4.09 1.53 12.46
C ILE A 223 2.71 1.36 13.10
N ASP A 224 1.64 1.62 12.34
CA ASP A 224 0.25 1.44 12.77
C ASP A 224 -0.11 -0.04 12.97
N GLU A 225 0.36 -0.91 12.08
CA GLU A 225 0.22 -2.36 12.20
C GLU A 225 0.96 -2.91 13.43
N GLU A 226 2.21 -2.50 13.66
CA GLU A 226 2.98 -2.87 14.86
C GLU A 226 2.27 -2.43 16.15
N ARG A 227 1.68 -1.23 16.16
CA ARG A 227 0.91 -0.75 17.31
C ARG A 227 -0.33 -1.59 17.57
N THR A 228 -1.04 -1.94 16.50
CA THR A 228 -2.26 -2.77 16.57
C THR A 228 -1.94 -4.15 17.16
N GLU A 229 -0.81 -4.75 16.77
CA GLU A 229 -0.32 -6.00 17.36
C GLU A 229 0.06 -5.83 18.86
N MET A 230 0.73 -4.74 19.22
CA MET A 230 1.06 -4.44 20.63
C MET A 230 -0.18 -4.27 21.51
N GLU A 231 -1.32 -3.84 20.94
CA GLU A 231 -2.61 -3.73 21.61
C GLU A 231 -3.36 -5.08 21.70
N GLY A 232 -2.74 -6.18 21.24
CA GLY A 232 -3.31 -7.53 21.26
C GLY A 232 -4.36 -7.77 20.19
N GLN A 233 -4.50 -6.87 19.20
CA GLN A 233 -5.33 -7.08 18.03
C GLN A 233 -4.56 -7.89 16.97
N PRO A 234 -5.25 -8.53 16.01
CA PRO A 234 -4.59 -9.16 14.87
C PRO A 234 -3.67 -8.17 14.15
N LEU A 235 -2.51 -8.64 13.68
CA LEU A 235 -1.55 -7.83 12.93
C LEU A 235 -2.19 -7.31 11.63
N HIS A 236 -2.67 -6.06 11.66
CA HIS A 236 -3.19 -5.33 10.51
C HIS A 236 -3.10 -3.82 10.78
N SER A 237 -3.10 -3.00 9.73
CA SER A 237 -3.17 -1.54 9.84
C SER A 237 -4.62 -1.03 9.65
N PRO A 238 -5.27 -0.48 10.69
CA PRO A 238 -6.52 0.27 10.55
C PRO A 238 -6.41 1.46 9.58
N LEU A 239 -5.25 2.10 9.50
CA LEU A 239 -5.03 3.19 8.54
C LEU A 239 -5.08 2.71 7.09
N LEU A 240 -4.44 1.59 6.76
CA LEU A 240 -4.55 0.98 5.42
C LEU A 240 -6.00 0.65 5.08
N LEU A 241 -6.73 0.05 6.02
CA LEU A 241 -8.14 -0.27 5.84
C LEU A 241 -8.97 0.99 5.53
N SER A 242 -8.72 2.12 6.20
CA SER A 242 -9.43 3.39 5.94
C SER A 242 -9.24 3.95 4.52
N GLN A 243 -8.21 3.46 3.81
CA GLN A 243 -7.88 3.83 2.43
C GLN A 243 -8.50 2.90 1.39
N ILE A 244 -9.23 1.88 1.82
CA ILE A 244 -9.95 0.95 0.94
C ILE A 244 -11.43 1.32 0.98
N PRO A 245 -12.12 1.44 -0.18
CA PRO A 245 -13.54 1.78 -0.18
C PRO A 245 -14.35 0.76 0.63
N PRO A 246 -15.18 1.20 1.59
CA PRO A 246 -16.07 0.30 2.29
C PRO A 246 -17.13 -0.25 1.33
N PRO A 247 -17.75 -1.39 1.66
CA PRO A 247 -18.80 -1.97 0.82
C PRO A 247 -19.95 -0.99 0.60
N ARG A 248 -20.36 -0.81 -0.67
CA ARG A 248 -21.42 0.16 -1.04
C ARG A 248 -22.81 -0.15 -0.45
N THR A 249 -23.02 -1.37 0.01
CA THR A 249 -24.30 -1.81 0.60
C THR A 249 -24.03 -2.40 1.97
N ALA A 250 -24.92 -2.17 2.93
CA ALA A 250 -24.80 -2.74 4.28
C ALA A 250 -24.75 -4.28 4.29
N ALA A 251 -25.21 -4.93 3.21
CA ALA A 251 -25.14 -6.38 3.01
C ALA A 251 -23.89 -6.83 2.21
N GLY A 252 -23.11 -5.90 1.67
CA GLY A 252 -21.90 -6.19 0.91
C GLY A 252 -20.72 -6.43 1.85
N THR A 253 -19.97 -7.50 1.62
CA THR A 253 -18.69 -7.78 2.29
C THR A 253 -17.48 -7.29 1.51
N ARG A 254 -17.71 -6.62 0.37
CA ARG A 254 -16.70 -6.41 -0.66
C ARG A 254 -16.01 -5.06 -0.49
N TRP A 255 -14.86 -5.10 0.15
CA TRP A 255 -13.89 -4.02 0.11
C TRP A 255 -13.13 -4.07 -1.22
N ASP A 256 -13.01 -2.92 -1.89
CA ASP A 256 -12.37 -2.84 -3.21
C ASP A 256 -10.87 -2.59 -3.09
N ILE A 257 -10.11 -3.69 -3.12
CA ILE A 257 -8.64 -3.71 -3.04
C ILE A 257 -7.93 -3.45 -4.37
N ALA A 258 -8.65 -3.07 -5.44
CA ALA A 258 -8.04 -2.97 -6.77
C ALA A 258 -6.91 -1.94 -6.81
N ALA A 259 -7.16 -0.71 -6.35
CA ALA A 259 -6.19 0.38 -6.38
C ALA A 259 -4.86 0.07 -5.67
N PRO A 260 -4.81 -0.42 -4.42
CA PRO A 260 -3.54 -0.78 -3.79
C PRO A 260 -2.85 -1.96 -4.49
N LEU A 261 -3.59 -2.92 -5.07
CA LEU A 261 -2.97 -3.98 -5.86
C LEU A 261 -2.38 -3.44 -7.17
N ASP A 262 -3.02 -2.49 -7.84
CA ASP A 262 -2.46 -1.88 -9.05
C ASP A 262 -1.12 -1.18 -8.74
N VAL A 263 -1.00 -0.52 -7.58
CA VAL A 263 0.27 0.03 -7.08
C VAL A 263 1.31 -1.06 -6.84
N VAL A 264 0.96 -2.18 -6.19
CA VAL A 264 1.89 -3.31 -5.96
C VAL A 264 2.43 -3.84 -7.28
N PHE A 265 1.56 -4.18 -8.23
CA PHE A 265 2.00 -4.84 -9.47
C PHE A 265 2.68 -3.87 -10.43
N TYR A 266 2.28 -2.60 -10.44
CA TYR A 266 3.02 -1.55 -11.15
C TYR A 266 4.44 -1.41 -10.60
N ALA A 267 4.61 -1.36 -9.28
CA ALA A 267 5.91 -1.23 -8.63
C ALA A 267 6.80 -2.47 -8.79
N LEU A 268 6.23 -3.68 -8.86
CA LEU A 268 6.98 -4.91 -9.15
C LEU A 268 7.55 -4.94 -10.57
N GLN A 269 6.84 -4.36 -11.54
CA GLN A 269 7.23 -4.31 -12.95
C GLN A 269 8.39 -3.32 -13.22
N GLN A 270 8.72 -2.44 -12.27
CA GLN A 270 9.84 -1.49 -12.37
C GLN A 270 11.19 -2.19 -12.17
N GLN A 271 11.63 -2.96 -13.16
CA GLN A 271 12.81 -3.84 -13.07
C GLN A 271 14.11 -3.10 -12.74
N SER A 272 14.24 -1.84 -13.14
CA SER A 272 15.44 -1.02 -12.93
C SER A 272 15.59 -0.51 -11.50
N ASP A 273 14.51 -0.49 -10.70
CA ASP A 273 14.51 0.15 -9.39
C ASP A 273 14.12 -0.84 -8.27
N LEU A 274 15.13 -1.37 -7.59
CA LEU A 274 14.96 -2.27 -6.45
C LEU A 274 14.19 -1.65 -5.28
N ARG A 275 14.24 -0.32 -5.10
CA ARG A 275 13.50 0.37 -4.04
C ARG A 275 12.01 0.31 -4.31
N ARG A 276 11.58 0.53 -5.56
CA ARG A 276 10.16 0.40 -5.97
C ARG A 276 9.64 -1.01 -5.75
N ARG A 277 10.42 -2.02 -6.16
CA ARG A 277 10.05 -3.42 -5.95
C ARG A 277 9.96 -3.76 -4.45
N ARG A 278 10.85 -3.23 -3.61
CA ARG A 278 10.76 -3.38 -2.14
C ARG A 278 9.51 -2.72 -1.56
N MET A 279 9.12 -1.54 -2.04
CA MET A 279 7.85 -0.90 -1.63
C MET A 279 6.63 -1.76 -2.01
N ALA A 280 6.66 -2.40 -3.18
CA ALA A 280 5.60 -3.31 -3.59
C ALA A 280 5.43 -4.49 -2.61
N VAL A 281 6.55 -5.09 -2.19
CA VAL A 281 6.56 -6.21 -1.23
C VAL A 281 6.04 -5.77 0.14
N ARG A 282 6.43 -4.59 0.61
CA ARG A 282 5.92 -4.01 1.87
C ARG A 282 4.42 -3.80 1.83
N LEU A 283 3.91 -3.19 0.76
CA LEU A 283 2.47 -3.00 0.57
C LEU A 283 1.72 -4.34 0.46
N LEU A 284 2.25 -5.31 -0.27
CA LEU A 284 1.63 -6.62 -0.37
C LEU A 284 1.60 -7.34 0.99
N ALA A 285 2.65 -7.22 1.80
CA ALA A 285 2.70 -7.77 3.14
C ALA A 285 1.59 -7.17 4.03
N LEU A 286 1.44 -5.83 4.04
CA LEU A 286 0.36 -5.16 4.77
C LEU A 286 -1.04 -5.62 4.30
N LEU A 287 -1.23 -5.78 2.99
CA LEU A 287 -2.49 -6.27 2.43
C LEU A 287 -2.79 -7.73 2.82
N ILE A 288 -1.77 -8.59 2.85
CA ILE A 288 -1.90 -9.98 3.30
C ILE A 288 -2.23 -10.01 4.79
N ASN A 289 -1.55 -9.20 5.61
CA ASN A 289 -1.81 -9.08 7.04
C ASN A 289 -3.25 -8.62 7.30
N LEU A 290 -3.79 -7.72 6.48
CA LEU A 290 -5.18 -7.28 6.57
C LEU A 290 -6.20 -8.42 6.34
N THR A 291 -5.82 -9.51 5.67
CA THR A 291 -6.67 -10.72 5.54
C THR A 291 -6.80 -11.54 6.83
N SER A 292 -6.06 -11.19 7.88
CA SER A 292 -6.29 -11.71 9.24
C SER A 292 -7.58 -11.16 9.86
N THR A 293 -8.16 -10.11 9.26
CA THR A 293 -9.44 -9.54 9.67
C THR A 293 -10.60 -10.15 8.90
N THR A 294 -11.82 -10.05 9.45
CA THR A 294 -13.06 -10.45 8.77
C THR A 294 -13.55 -9.42 7.75
N LEU A 295 -12.84 -8.30 7.62
CA LEU A 295 -13.26 -7.18 6.79
C LEU A 295 -12.94 -7.43 5.32
N ILE A 296 -11.88 -8.18 5.01
CA ILE A 296 -11.53 -8.55 3.64
C ILE A 296 -12.00 -9.97 3.34
N ASP A 297 -12.74 -10.12 2.24
CA ASP A 297 -13.08 -11.42 1.66
C ASP A 297 -11.80 -12.10 1.12
N PHE A 298 -11.25 -13.01 1.93
CA PHE A 298 -10.02 -13.73 1.61
C PHE A 298 -10.06 -14.44 0.24
N PRO A 299 -11.10 -15.24 -0.10
CA PRO A 299 -11.23 -15.82 -1.44
C PRO A 299 -11.13 -14.81 -2.59
N MET A 300 -11.80 -13.66 -2.46
CA MET A 300 -11.76 -12.60 -3.47
C MET A 300 -10.36 -11.98 -3.58
N PHE A 301 -9.76 -11.67 -2.44
CA PHE A 301 -8.39 -11.15 -2.35
C PHE A 301 -7.38 -12.10 -3.02
N LEU A 302 -7.44 -13.39 -2.69
CA LEU A 302 -6.58 -14.41 -3.27
C LEU A 302 -6.80 -14.56 -4.78
N SER A 303 -8.05 -14.49 -5.26
CA SER A 303 -8.35 -14.51 -6.70
C SER A 303 -7.76 -13.29 -7.42
N ALA A 304 -7.85 -12.09 -6.83
CA ALA A 304 -7.31 -10.87 -7.39
C ALA A 304 -5.78 -10.90 -7.48
N ILE A 305 -5.10 -11.40 -6.44
CA ILE A 305 -3.65 -11.62 -6.45
C ILE A 305 -3.26 -12.69 -7.47
N THR A 306 -3.91 -13.85 -7.46
CA THR A 306 -3.56 -14.96 -8.37
C THR A 306 -3.61 -14.53 -9.83
N THR A 307 -4.63 -13.74 -10.20
CA THR A 307 -4.77 -13.20 -11.56
C THR A 307 -3.56 -12.34 -11.94
N ARG A 308 -3.15 -11.40 -11.07
CA ARG A 308 -2.02 -10.51 -11.34
C ARG A 308 -0.66 -11.23 -11.24
N VAL A 309 -0.48 -12.14 -10.28
CA VAL A 309 0.72 -12.98 -10.13
C VAL A 309 0.95 -13.83 -11.39
N SER A 310 -0.11 -14.32 -12.04
CA SER A 310 0.04 -15.11 -13.28
C SER A 310 0.67 -14.30 -14.43
N SER A 311 0.51 -12.98 -14.42
CA SER A 311 1.09 -12.06 -15.40
C SER A 311 2.55 -11.69 -15.14
N LEU A 312 3.08 -11.97 -13.93
CA LEU A 312 4.46 -11.63 -13.57
C LEU A 312 5.49 -12.50 -14.30
N SER A 313 6.67 -11.94 -14.54
CA SER A 313 7.83 -12.68 -15.03
C SER A 313 8.35 -13.65 -13.94
N LEU A 314 9.13 -14.66 -14.33
CA LEU A 314 9.72 -15.60 -13.37
C LEU A 314 10.68 -14.89 -12.38
N CYS A 315 11.42 -13.87 -12.85
CA CYS A 315 12.29 -13.06 -12.03
C CYS A 315 11.50 -12.24 -10.99
N ASP A 316 10.35 -11.69 -11.37
CA ASP A 316 9.49 -10.92 -10.46
C ASP A 316 8.81 -11.82 -9.43
N LEU A 317 8.36 -13.00 -9.84
CA LEU A 317 7.84 -14.01 -8.91
C LEU A 317 8.90 -14.43 -7.89
N THR A 318 10.12 -14.70 -8.36
CA THR A 318 11.23 -15.10 -7.48
C THR A 318 11.56 -13.99 -6.48
N PHE A 319 11.66 -12.74 -6.94
CA PHE A 319 11.86 -11.60 -6.06
C PHE A 319 10.73 -11.47 -5.04
N LEU A 320 9.47 -11.57 -5.49
CA LEU A 320 8.30 -11.44 -4.62
C LEU A 320 8.32 -12.45 -3.47
N PHE A 321 8.50 -13.74 -3.77
CA PHE A 321 8.49 -14.79 -2.74
C PHE A 321 9.69 -14.70 -1.79
N THR A 322 10.88 -14.36 -2.30
CA THR A 322 12.08 -14.23 -1.48
C THR A 322 12.08 -12.98 -0.58
N ALA A 323 11.42 -11.91 -1.02
CA ALA A 323 11.38 -10.64 -0.29
C ALA A 323 10.23 -10.55 0.73
N LEU A 324 9.16 -11.34 0.57
CA LEU A 324 8.03 -11.35 1.51
C LEU A 324 8.49 -11.78 2.91
N PRO A 325 8.05 -11.08 3.98
CA PRO A 325 8.41 -11.48 5.34
C PRO A 325 7.76 -12.83 5.70
N ALA A 326 8.51 -13.69 6.38
CA ALA A 326 8.05 -14.99 6.85
C ALA A 326 7.21 -14.86 8.13
N SER A 327 6.17 -14.02 8.12
CA SER A 327 5.20 -13.91 9.21
C SER A 327 4.21 -15.08 9.19
N LYS A 328 3.61 -15.42 10.34
CA LYS A 328 2.60 -16.50 10.42
C LYS A 328 1.47 -16.28 9.40
N THR A 329 0.94 -15.06 9.31
CA THR A 329 -0.13 -14.69 8.38
C THR A 329 0.28 -14.85 6.93
N ILE A 330 1.49 -14.44 6.55
CA ILE A 330 1.98 -14.53 5.17
C ILE A 330 2.25 -15.98 4.77
N MET A 331 2.82 -16.78 5.68
CA MET A 331 3.03 -18.20 5.42
C MET A 331 1.70 -18.97 5.32
N GLN A 332 0.71 -18.62 6.16
CA GLN A 332 -0.64 -19.15 6.04
C GLN A 332 -1.28 -18.72 4.72
N PHE A 333 -1.10 -17.46 4.31
CA PHE A 333 -1.60 -16.95 3.03
C PHE A 333 -1.06 -17.77 1.85
N ASN A 334 0.24 -18.03 1.82
CA ASN A 334 0.92 -18.78 0.76
C ASN A 334 0.54 -20.27 0.71
N SER A 335 0.16 -20.86 1.85
CA SER A 335 -0.19 -22.29 1.95
C SER A 335 -1.68 -22.55 1.76
N ARG A 336 -2.52 -21.51 1.68
CA ARG A 336 -3.96 -21.68 1.54
C ARG A 336 -4.32 -22.17 0.13
N PRO A 337 -5.05 -23.29 0.01
CA PRO A 337 -5.49 -23.78 -1.28
C PRO A 337 -6.44 -22.77 -1.93
N LYS A 338 -6.42 -22.73 -3.27
CA LYS A 338 -7.35 -21.92 -4.06
C LYS A 338 -8.79 -22.18 -3.54
N PRO A 339 -9.59 -21.14 -3.25
CA PRO A 339 -10.96 -21.31 -2.81
C PRO A 339 -11.68 -22.18 -3.83
N GLN A 340 -12.10 -23.37 -3.42
CA GLN A 340 -13.01 -24.16 -4.23
C GLN A 340 -14.28 -23.33 -4.39
N PRO A 341 -14.82 -23.18 -5.61
CA PRO A 341 -16.06 -22.47 -5.82
C PRO A 341 -17.12 -23.14 -4.94
N ARG A 342 -17.48 -22.48 -3.82
CA ARG A 342 -18.60 -22.92 -2.98
C ARG A 342 -19.79 -22.94 -3.92
N ALA A 343 -20.44 -24.09 -4.03
CA ALA A 343 -21.69 -24.20 -4.78
C ALA A 343 -22.59 -23.05 -4.32
N GLN A 344 -22.89 -22.12 -5.23
CA GLN A 344 -23.69 -20.96 -4.88
C GLN A 344 -24.95 -21.45 -4.18
N PRO A 345 -25.35 -20.84 -3.04
CA PRO A 345 -26.56 -21.25 -2.35
C PRO A 345 -27.68 -21.25 -3.38
N ARG A 346 -28.21 -22.45 -3.68
CA ARG A 346 -29.32 -22.58 -4.62
C ARG A 346 -30.42 -21.66 -4.10
N PRO A 347 -31.00 -20.80 -4.94
CA PRO A 347 -32.08 -19.92 -4.50
C PRO A 347 -33.16 -20.80 -3.85
N VAL A 348 -33.31 -20.65 -2.53
CA VAL A 348 -34.34 -21.38 -1.80
C VAL A 348 -35.66 -20.81 -2.29
N ALA A 349 -36.40 -21.63 -3.05
CA ALA A 349 -37.70 -21.25 -3.59
C ALA A 349 -38.58 -20.71 -2.45
N GLY A 350 -39.11 -19.51 -2.68
CA GLY A 350 -39.66 -18.62 -1.67
C GLY A 350 -40.63 -19.30 -0.70
N ARG A 351 -40.27 -19.31 0.58
CA ARG A 351 -41.23 -19.52 1.66
C ARG A 351 -42.10 -18.27 1.72
N ARG A 352 -43.28 -18.39 1.11
CA ARG A 352 -44.39 -17.42 1.13
C ARG A 352 -44.62 -16.94 2.57
N ASN A 353 -44.23 -15.70 2.85
CA ASN A 353 -44.45 -15.03 4.12
C ASN A 353 -45.97 -14.91 4.34
N GLN A 354 -46.48 -15.61 5.35
CA GLN A 354 -47.81 -15.33 5.89
C GLN A 354 -47.72 -14.09 6.78
N ASN A 355 -48.64 -13.17 6.52
CA ASN A 355 -48.94 -11.98 7.29
C ASN A 355 -48.85 -12.20 8.80
N ARG A 356 -48.11 -11.33 9.48
CA ARG A 356 -48.37 -11.04 10.89
C ARG A 356 -48.30 -9.54 11.11
N GLU A 357 -49.47 -8.94 11.06
CA GLU A 357 -49.73 -7.58 11.52
C GLU A 357 -49.61 -7.51 13.05
N GLY A 358 -49.15 -6.36 13.55
CA GLY A 358 -49.36 -5.92 14.93
C GLY A 358 -48.13 -5.98 15.84
N SER A 359 -47.38 -4.88 15.92
CA SER A 359 -47.20 -4.15 17.19
C SER A 359 -46.32 -2.92 17.00
N GLU A 360 -46.90 -1.77 17.30
CA GLU A 360 -46.24 -0.49 17.50
C GLU A 360 -45.48 -0.46 18.85
N HIS A 361 -44.54 0.50 18.98
CA HIS A 361 -43.66 0.83 20.12
C HIS A 361 -42.34 0.03 20.16
N GLN A 362 -41.15 0.62 20.27
CA GLN A 362 -40.73 1.73 21.14
C GLN A 362 -39.40 2.29 20.61
N LEU A 363 -39.26 3.61 20.59
CA LEU A 363 -38.03 4.32 20.22
C LEU A 363 -37.06 4.32 21.42
N HIS A 364 -36.07 3.43 21.40
CA HIS A 364 -34.89 3.55 22.27
C HIS A 364 -33.61 3.58 21.42
N SER A 365 -33.12 4.81 21.20
CA SER A 365 -31.79 5.09 20.66
C SER A 365 -30.74 4.85 21.74
N GLY A 366 -30.33 3.59 21.92
CA GLY A 366 -29.11 3.26 22.67
C GLY A 366 -27.87 3.49 21.81
N PRO A 367 -26.70 3.84 22.41
CA PRO A 367 -25.45 3.94 21.68
C PRO A 367 -25.10 2.57 21.10
N VAL A 368 -24.97 2.51 19.77
CA VAL A 368 -24.50 1.32 19.05
C VAL A 368 -23.08 1.03 19.52
N LYS A 369 -22.94 0.11 20.49
CA LYS A 369 -21.64 -0.51 20.79
C LYS A 369 -21.20 -1.20 19.51
N VAL A 370 -20.18 -0.64 18.86
CA VAL A 370 -19.44 -1.31 17.81
C VAL A 370 -18.92 -2.60 18.43
N SER A 371 -19.59 -3.72 18.15
CA SER A 371 -19.17 -5.04 18.61
C SER A 371 -17.72 -5.21 18.19
N GLY A 372 -16.81 -5.31 19.17
CA GLY A 372 -15.40 -5.55 18.93
C GLY A 372 -15.25 -6.71 17.98
N ALA A 373 -14.40 -6.56 16.98
CA ALA A 373 -14.08 -7.60 16.00
C ALA A 373 -13.64 -8.85 16.77
N ILE A 374 -14.57 -9.77 17.01
CA ILE A 374 -14.26 -11.10 17.51
C ILE A 374 -13.40 -11.70 16.40
N GLY A 375 -12.11 -11.88 16.69
CA GLY A 375 -11.18 -12.50 15.76
C GLY A 375 -11.80 -13.82 15.30
N CYS A 376 -12.15 -13.90 14.01
CA CYS A 376 -12.38 -15.18 13.39
C CYS A 376 -11.02 -15.86 13.29
N ALA A 377 -10.59 -16.45 14.39
CA ALA A 377 -9.96 -17.76 14.30
C ALA A 377 -11.06 -18.70 13.76
N GLU A 378 -11.41 -18.56 12.47
CA GLU A 378 -12.07 -19.65 11.78
C GLU A 378 -11.09 -20.81 11.90
N ASP A 379 -11.55 -21.90 12.52
CA ASP A 379 -10.95 -23.23 12.48
C ASP A 379 -10.87 -23.67 11.02
N TYR A 380 -9.95 -23.09 10.25
CA TYR A 380 -9.51 -23.65 8.99
C TYR A 380 -8.61 -24.79 9.37
N PRO A 381 -9.04 -26.05 9.21
CA PRO A 381 -8.19 -27.15 9.56
C PRO A 381 -6.94 -27.04 8.66
N PRO A 382 -5.74 -27.21 9.22
CA PRO A 382 -4.53 -27.27 8.43
C PRO A 382 -4.62 -28.57 7.60
N HIS A 383 -5.23 -28.49 6.41
CA HIS A 383 -5.40 -29.66 5.56
C HIS A 383 -4.25 -29.73 4.57
N ILE A 384 -3.17 -30.32 5.09
CA ILE A 384 -1.86 -30.43 4.45
C ILE A 384 -1.85 -31.43 3.31
N PHE A 385 -2.78 -32.38 3.33
CA PHE A 385 -3.04 -33.26 2.20
C PHE A 385 -3.17 -32.51 0.88
N ARG A 386 -3.81 -31.32 0.88
CA ARG A 386 -3.95 -30.55 -0.35
C ARG A 386 -2.61 -30.00 -0.87
N SER A 387 -1.67 -29.64 0.00
CA SER A 387 -0.37 -29.12 -0.41
C SER A 387 0.50 -30.20 -1.04
N PHE A 388 0.54 -31.41 -0.45
CA PHE A 388 1.29 -32.53 -1.03
C PHE A 388 0.68 -33.00 -2.37
N ASP A 389 -0.65 -33.06 -2.46
CA ASP A 389 -1.37 -33.35 -3.71
C ASP A 389 -1.05 -32.31 -4.79
N LEU A 390 -0.92 -31.03 -4.42
CA LEU A 390 -0.54 -29.96 -5.34
C LEU A 390 0.91 -30.11 -5.83
N VAL A 391 1.84 -30.50 -4.96
CA VAL A 391 3.25 -30.72 -5.32
C VAL A 391 3.38 -31.91 -6.27
N THR A 392 2.67 -33.01 -5.99
CA THR A 392 2.71 -34.26 -6.78
C THR A 392 1.94 -34.18 -8.09
N ARG A 393 0.97 -33.25 -8.22
CA ARG A 393 0.20 -33.09 -9.45
C ARG A 393 1.12 -32.78 -10.63
N PRO A 394 1.04 -33.47 -11.78
CA PRO A 394 1.88 -33.17 -12.94
C PRO A 394 1.67 -31.73 -13.42
N ASN A 395 2.76 -31.10 -13.90
CA ASN A 395 2.70 -29.77 -14.51
C ASN A 395 1.93 -29.84 -15.85
N GLY A 396 1.32 -28.73 -16.26
CA GLY A 396 0.71 -28.62 -17.58
C GLY A 396 1.75 -28.72 -18.71
N SER A 397 1.30 -28.99 -19.93
CA SER A 397 2.17 -29.22 -21.10
C SER A 397 2.88 -27.96 -21.64
N ASP A 398 2.51 -26.76 -21.21
CA ASP A 398 3.18 -25.51 -21.63
C ASP A 398 4.42 -25.25 -20.78
N THR A 399 5.60 -25.28 -21.39
CA THR A 399 6.92 -25.11 -20.76
C THR A 399 7.06 -23.80 -19.98
N SER A 400 6.50 -22.70 -20.49
CA SER A 400 6.59 -21.40 -19.81
C SER A 400 5.77 -21.38 -18.53
N SER A 401 4.57 -21.98 -18.60
CA SER A 401 3.69 -22.18 -17.46
C SER A 401 4.27 -23.20 -16.47
N SER A 402 5.02 -24.20 -16.95
CA SER A 402 5.55 -25.29 -16.14
C SER A 402 6.70 -24.82 -15.25
N LEU A 403 7.57 -23.91 -15.73
CA LEU A 403 8.62 -23.29 -14.90
C LEU A 403 8.04 -22.42 -13.78
N LYS A 404 7.02 -21.60 -14.09
CA LYS A 404 6.31 -20.81 -13.06
C LYS A 404 5.62 -21.72 -12.05
N ALA A 405 4.94 -22.77 -12.51
CA ALA A 405 4.30 -23.75 -11.65
C ALA A 405 5.31 -24.49 -10.75
N LEU A 406 6.44 -24.91 -11.32
CA LEU A 406 7.54 -25.54 -10.58
C LEU A 406 8.06 -24.62 -9.47
N LYS A 407 8.30 -23.34 -9.80
CA LYS A 407 8.75 -22.34 -8.81
C LYS A 407 7.71 -22.14 -7.71
N MET A 408 6.43 -22.01 -8.06
CA MET A 408 5.35 -21.88 -7.06
C MET A 408 5.27 -23.09 -6.13
N LYS A 409 5.43 -24.31 -6.67
CA LYS A 409 5.46 -25.54 -5.85
C LYS A 409 6.68 -25.59 -4.95
N ALA A 410 7.85 -25.21 -5.45
CA ALA A 410 9.08 -25.11 -4.66
C ALA A 410 8.90 -24.14 -3.47
N GLU A 411 8.38 -22.94 -3.74
CA GLU A 411 8.10 -21.93 -2.70
C GLU A 411 7.03 -22.41 -1.72
N LEU A 412 6.00 -23.13 -2.18
CA LEU A 412 4.99 -23.75 -1.32
C LEU A 412 5.63 -24.74 -0.34
N VAL A 413 6.53 -25.62 -0.81
CA VAL A 413 7.24 -26.60 0.03
C VAL A 413 8.12 -25.89 1.07
N VAL A 414 8.88 -24.87 0.65
CA VAL A 414 9.75 -24.10 1.56
C VAL A 414 8.92 -23.38 2.62
N THR A 415 7.92 -22.62 2.19
CA THR A 415 7.05 -21.85 3.09
C THR A 415 6.35 -22.78 4.09
N TYR A 416 5.86 -23.91 3.61
CA TYR A 416 5.19 -24.88 4.45
C TYR A 416 6.14 -25.52 5.49
N GLY A 417 7.36 -25.87 5.08
CA GLY A 417 8.38 -26.37 6.02
C GLY A 417 8.74 -25.34 7.11
N VAL A 418 8.84 -24.05 6.75
CA VAL A 418 9.07 -22.96 7.72
C VAL A 418 7.88 -22.80 8.67
N LEU A 419 6.65 -22.86 8.15
CA LEU A 419 5.43 -22.77 8.97
C LEU A 419 5.36 -23.90 9.99
N GLN A 420 5.66 -25.14 9.59
CA GLN A 420 5.72 -26.29 10.48
C GLN A 420 6.76 -26.15 11.59
N ARG A 421 7.89 -25.49 11.28
CA ARG A 421 8.93 -25.19 12.27
C ARG A 421 8.52 -24.09 13.26
N GLN A 422 7.85 -23.05 12.77
CA GLN A 422 7.47 -21.88 13.59
C GLN A 422 6.21 -22.12 14.44
N ALA A 423 5.42 -23.15 14.14
CA ALA A 423 4.27 -23.52 14.95
C ALA A 423 4.71 -23.81 16.40
N ALA A 424 4.28 -22.94 17.32
CA ALA A 424 4.59 -23.05 18.75
C ALA A 424 3.72 -24.14 19.42
N ASP A 425 2.45 -24.20 19.04
CA ASP A 425 1.51 -25.20 19.52
C ASP A 425 1.67 -26.51 18.74
N PRO A 426 1.87 -27.67 19.40
CA PRO A 426 1.80 -28.97 18.75
C PRO A 426 0.50 -29.20 17.96
N ALA A 427 -0.62 -28.60 18.37
CA ALA A 427 -1.90 -28.70 17.66
C ALA A 427 -1.89 -27.97 16.31
N ASP A 428 -1.04 -26.94 16.14
CA ASP A 428 -0.84 -26.24 14.87
C ASP A 428 0.11 -27.01 13.93
N LYS A 429 0.84 -28.03 14.45
CA LYS A 429 1.77 -28.84 13.67
C LYS A 429 1.05 -29.97 12.94
N ASP A 430 1.57 -30.28 11.77
CA ASP A 430 1.16 -31.45 11.01
C ASP A 430 1.83 -32.70 11.54
N GLU A 431 1.05 -33.63 12.06
CA GLU A 431 1.54 -34.95 12.48
C GLU A 431 2.14 -35.76 11.32
N GLN A 432 1.71 -35.52 10.08
CA GLN A 432 2.16 -36.27 8.91
C GLN A 432 3.43 -35.71 8.27
N TRP A 433 3.71 -34.42 8.46
CA TRP A 433 4.85 -33.76 7.85
C TRP A 433 6.19 -34.42 8.24
N PRO A 434 6.46 -34.75 9.52
CA PRO A 434 7.63 -35.53 9.88
C PRO A 434 7.67 -36.87 9.14
N GLY A 435 6.55 -37.61 9.06
CA GLY A 435 6.48 -38.88 8.34
C GLY A 435 6.84 -38.76 6.86
N LEU A 436 6.33 -37.72 6.17
CA LEU A 436 6.65 -37.46 4.75
C LEU A 436 8.14 -37.16 4.52
N LEU A 437 8.80 -36.50 5.48
CA LEU A 437 10.23 -36.23 5.45
C LEU A 437 11.05 -37.50 5.71
N HIS A 438 10.71 -38.28 6.73
CA HIS A 438 11.44 -39.50 7.13
C HIS A 438 11.28 -40.63 6.11
N ASP A 439 10.08 -40.83 5.56
CA ASP A 439 9.80 -41.86 4.56
C ASP A 439 10.46 -41.57 3.20
N GLY A 440 11.03 -40.37 3.01
CA GLY A 440 11.57 -39.93 1.72
C GLY A 440 10.51 -39.66 0.65
N LYS A 441 9.22 -39.73 0.99
CA LYS A 441 8.10 -39.46 0.05
C LYS A 441 8.15 -38.04 -0.50
N LEU A 442 8.47 -37.05 0.34
CA LEU A 442 8.63 -35.67 -0.13
C LEU A 442 9.81 -35.53 -1.09
N LYS A 443 10.94 -36.19 -0.80
CA LYS A 443 12.11 -36.22 -1.67
C LYS A 443 11.77 -36.81 -3.04
N GLN A 444 11.08 -37.95 -3.07
CA GLN A 444 10.62 -38.59 -4.31
C GLN A 444 9.66 -37.70 -5.11
N ALA A 445 8.70 -37.07 -4.42
CA ALA A 445 7.76 -36.13 -5.06
C ALA A 445 8.48 -34.93 -5.69
N LEU A 446 9.49 -34.38 -5.01
CA LEU A 446 10.31 -33.32 -5.56
C LEU A 446 11.13 -33.80 -6.76
N GLU A 447 11.83 -34.93 -6.65
CA GLU A 447 12.60 -35.49 -7.76
C GLU A 447 11.73 -35.70 -9.02
N ALA A 448 10.50 -36.19 -8.84
CA ALA A 448 9.52 -36.33 -9.93
C ALA A 448 9.07 -34.97 -10.49
N MET A 449 8.89 -33.96 -9.64
CA MET A 449 8.48 -32.61 -10.04
C MET A 449 9.51 -31.89 -10.93
N PHE A 450 10.81 -32.20 -10.76
CA PHE A 450 11.91 -31.59 -11.51
C PHE A 450 12.24 -32.27 -12.86
N VAL A 451 11.44 -33.26 -13.27
CA VAL A 451 11.53 -33.85 -14.61
C VAL A 451 10.84 -32.91 -15.62
N LEU A 452 11.57 -31.91 -16.11
CA LEU A 452 11.11 -31.04 -17.20
C LEU A 452 11.61 -31.56 -18.55
N GLU A 453 10.67 -31.89 -19.44
CA GLU A 453 10.95 -32.14 -20.85
C GLU A 453 10.94 -30.81 -21.62
N GLY A 454 11.96 -30.57 -22.47
CA GLY A 454 11.98 -29.44 -23.41
C GLY A 454 12.35 -28.06 -22.83
N ALA A 455 12.95 -27.98 -21.64
CA ALA A 455 13.46 -26.72 -21.10
C ALA A 455 14.77 -26.29 -21.78
N THR A 456 15.03 -24.97 -21.85
CA THR A 456 16.27 -24.44 -22.43
C THR A 456 17.48 -24.77 -21.55
N SER A 457 18.70 -24.65 -22.09
CA SER A 457 19.92 -24.89 -21.29
C SER A 457 20.01 -23.98 -20.06
N GLU A 458 19.55 -22.73 -20.16
CA GLU A 458 19.55 -21.77 -19.04
C GLU A 458 18.51 -22.16 -17.99
N ASP A 459 17.29 -22.50 -18.43
CA ASP A 459 16.22 -22.97 -17.54
C ASP A 459 16.66 -24.23 -16.78
N MET A 460 17.34 -25.16 -17.45
CA MET A 460 17.83 -26.39 -16.84
C MET A 460 18.86 -26.15 -15.72
N VAL A 461 19.69 -25.12 -15.84
CA VAL A 461 20.62 -24.72 -14.77
C VAL A 461 19.84 -24.20 -13.56
N PHE A 462 18.87 -23.31 -13.79
CA PHE A 462 18.01 -22.77 -12.75
C PHE A 462 17.21 -23.87 -12.03
N VAL A 463 16.57 -24.75 -12.80
CA VAL A 463 15.78 -25.90 -12.32
C VAL A 463 16.65 -26.82 -11.47
N ARG A 464 17.89 -27.13 -11.92
CA ARG A 464 18.84 -27.95 -11.15
C ARG A 464 19.26 -27.27 -9.85
N GLN A 465 19.61 -25.98 -9.88
CA GLN A 465 20.00 -25.23 -8.69
C GLN A 465 18.87 -25.17 -7.66
N MET A 466 17.63 -24.94 -8.10
CA MET A 466 16.45 -24.93 -7.24
C MET A 466 16.19 -26.31 -6.63
N ARG A 467 16.29 -27.38 -7.42
CA ARG A 467 16.18 -28.76 -6.94
C ARG A 467 17.20 -29.04 -5.85
N ASP A 468 18.47 -28.78 -6.14
CA ASP A 468 19.57 -29.12 -5.24
C ASP A 468 19.45 -28.32 -3.93
N THR A 469 19.04 -27.05 -4.01
CA THR A 469 18.75 -26.21 -2.83
C THR A 469 17.63 -26.80 -1.97
N LEU A 470 16.51 -27.20 -2.57
CA LEU A 470 15.40 -27.82 -1.83
C LEU A 470 15.78 -29.14 -1.17
N LEU A 471 16.55 -29.99 -1.88
CA LEU A 471 17.01 -31.26 -1.35
C LEU A 471 17.96 -31.05 -0.15
N VAL A 472 18.84 -30.05 -0.22
CA VAL A 472 19.68 -29.64 0.91
C VAL A 472 18.81 -29.17 2.07
N MET A 473 17.88 -28.26 1.86
CA MET A 473 17.00 -27.76 2.92
C MET A 473 16.21 -28.90 3.61
N ILE A 474 15.68 -29.85 2.84
CA ILE A 474 14.96 -31.01 3.38
C ILE A 474 15.89 -31.91 4.19
N SER A 475 17.10 -32.19 3.68
CA SER A 475 18.07 -33.00 4.41
C SER A 475 18.49 -32.35 5.73
N MET A 476 18.64 -31.03 5.75
CA MET A 476 18.97 -30.30 6.98
C MET A 476 17.79 -30.21 7.95
N CYS A 477 16.55 -30.19 7.46
CA CYS A 477 15.35 -30.23 8.30
C CYS A 477 15.28 -31.56 9.07
N VAL A 478 15.71 -32.64 8.44
CA VAL A 478 15.83 -33.97 9.08
C VAL A 478 17.02 -34.01 10.06
N ALA A 479 18.09 -33.25 9.80
CA ALA A 479 19.37 -33.38 10.50
C ALA A 479 19.70 -32.29 11.56
N CYS A 480 18.80 -31.32 11.82
CA CYS A 480 18.99 -30.07 12.60
C CYS A 480 19.31 -28.84 11.74
N LEU A 481 18.27 -28.03 11.46
CA LEU A 481 18.34 -26.74 10.75
C LEU A 481 18.31 -25.53 11.71
N ALA A 482 18.64 -25.75 12.99
CA ALA A 482 18.71 -24.67 13.99
C ALA A 482 19.79 -23.64 13.63
N ASP A 483 20.99 -24.10 13.25
CA ASP A 483 22.18 -23.24 13.17
C ASP A 483 22.36 -22.49 11.83
N TYR A 484 21.76 -22.96 10.73
CA TYR A 484 22.06 -22.44 9.38
C TYR A 484 21.27 -21.16 9.00
N MET A 485 20.07 -20.99 9.55
CA MET A 485 19.20 -19.84 9.21
C MET A 485 19.48 -18.60 10.05
N GLU A 486 20.09 -18.75 11.23
CA GLU A 486 20.56 -17.62 12.04
C GLU A 486 21.75 -16.93 11.36
N CYS A 487 22.64 -17.72 10.74
CA CYS A 487 23.79 -17.23 9.98
C CYS A 487 23.40 -16.42 8.71
N HIS A 488 22.25 -16.70 8.10
CA HIS A 488 21.79 -16.00 6.89
C HIS A 488 20.83 -14.82 7.15
N ARG A 489 20.33 -14.65 8.39
CA ARG A 489 19.49 -13.51 8.77
C ARG A 489 20.30 -12.24 9.05
N ASP A 490 21.53 -12.38 9.53
CA ASP A 490 22.44 -11.26 9.89
C ASP A 490 23.15 -10.61 8.69
N HIS A 491 22.83 -11.02 7.46
CA HIS A 491 23.32 -10.37 6.23
C HIS A 491 22.25 -9.56 5.49
N ARG A 492 21.15 -9.20 6.16
CA ARG A 492 20.25 -8.17 5.63
C ARG A 492 20.96 -6.82 5.75
N LEU A 493 21.21 -6.22 4.58
CA LEU A 493 21.81 -4.90 4.37
C LEU A 493 21.36 -3.87 5.42
N PRO A 494 22.26 -3.02 5.93
CA PRO A 494 21.89 -1.92 6.80
C PRO A 494 20.87 -1.02 6.08
N SER A 495 19.79 -0.72 6.81
CA SER A 495 18.62 0.07 6.41
C SER A 495 18.94 1.47 5.92
#